data_AF-A0A223D0E3-F1
#
_entry.id   AF-A0A223D0E3-F1
#
_cell.length_a   1.000
_cell.length_b   1.000
_cell.length_c   1.000
_cell.angle_alpha   90.00
_cell.angle_beta   90.00
_cell.angle_gamma   90.00
#
_symmetry.space_group_name_H-M   'P 1'
#
loop_
_entity.id
_entity.type
_entity.pdbx_description
1 polymer ?
#
loop_
_entity_poly.entity_id
_entity_poly.type
_entity_poly.pdbx_seq_one_letter_code
_entity_poly.pdbx_strand_id
1 'polypeptide(L)'
;MKRKFWLFLSLLLLPWFVNGCEISKEDVPQQQKQVTGPVVPLAEEGRKFAIDEKLMSDVEETQIVYTRFQKYGPQYLMVRGVDTDGREKIIWLSGNTSTGIRVVSETYIETFLTESRIREMVKDQGEIVDLFLAPNDRVEGKGKNQPIWYVEFGNGHVTYLNPETGEQLK
;
A
#
# COMPACT_ATOMS: atom_id res chain seq x y z
N MET A 1 -13.85 -24.77 -80.49
CA MET A 1 -12.79 -25.54 -79.80
C MET A 1 -13.16 -25.59 -78.31
N LYS A 2 -13.67 -26.71 -77.74
CA LYS A 2 -12.96 -27.81 -77.00
C LYS A 2 -11.85 -27.28 -76.07
N ARG A 3 -11.66 -27.64 -74.78
CA ARG A 3 -12.35 -28.41 -73.72
C ARG A 3 -11.37 -28.42 -72.50
N LYS A 4 -11.88 -28.49 -71.25
CA LYS A 4 -11.29 -29.12 -70.01
C LYS A 4 -10.33 -28.34 -69.04
N PHE A 5 -10.78 -28.24 -67.77
CA PHE A 5 -10.16 -28.65 -66.47
C PHE A 5 -8.75 -29.32 -66.57
N TRP A 6 -7.73 -29.14 -65.71
CA TRP A 6 -7.66 -29.29 -64.23
C TRP A 6 -6.30 -28.81 -63.64
N LEU A 7 -6.20 -28.86 -62.30
CA LEU A 7 -5.10 -28.41 -61.40
C LEU A 7 -3.66 -28.80 -61.78
N PHE A 8 -2.70 -27.97 -61.36
CA PHE A 8 -1.49 -28.46 -60.71
C PHE A 8 -1.09 -27.60 -59.49
N LEU A 9 -0.99 -28.33 -58.38
CA LEU A 9 -0.43 -28.00 -57.08
C LEU A 9 1.11 -27.90 -57.22
N SER A 10 1.75 -26.87 -56.66
CA SER A 10 3.18 -26.96 -56.35
C SER A 10 3.48 -26.30 -55.01
N LEU A 11 3.86 -27.16 -54.08
CA LEU A 11 4.57 -26.87 -52.84
C LEU A 11 5.80 -25.99 -53.12
N LEU A 12 5.96 -24.94 -52.33
CA LEU A 12 7.27 -24.43 -51.93
C LEU A 12 7.28 -24.29 -50.41
N LEU A 13 7.86 -25.31 -49.79
CA LEU A 13 8.31 -25.32 -48.40
C LEU A 13 9.47 -24.32 -48.24
N LEU A 14 9.34 -23.39 -47.29
CA LEU A 14 10.50 -22.73 -46.68
C LEU A 14 10.43 -22.91 -45.16
N PRO A 15 11.50 -23.42 -44.51
CA PRO A 15 11.56 -23.59 -43.08
C PRO A 15 12.05 -22.28 -42.45
N TRP A 16 11.20 -21.62 -41.67
CA TRP A 16 11.61 -20.49 -40.84
C TRP A 16 11.37 -20.85 -39.38
N PHE A 17 12.51 -21.18 -38.75
CA PHE A 17 12.83 -21.12 -37.34
C PHE A 17 11.69 -21.05 -36.33
N VAL A 18 11.65 -22.14 -35.54
CA VAL A 18 11.29 -22.17 -34.13
C VAL A 18 11.86 -20.93 -33.43
N ASN A 19 11.00 -20.01 -33.03
CA ASN A 19 11.18 -19.23 -31.82
C ASN A 19 9.94 -19.49 -30.98
N GLY A 20 10.04 -20.54 -30.16
CA GLY A 20 9.17 -20.66 -29.00
C GLY A 20 9.33 -19.38 -28.20
N CYS A 21 8.27 -18.59 -28.16
CA CYS A 21 8.11 -17.56 -27.16
C CYS A 21 7.86 -18.31 -25.85
N GLU A 22 8.94 -18.74 -25.18
CA GLU A 22 8.89 -19.03 -23.76
C GLU A 22 8.58 -17.71 -23.09
N ILE A 23 7.29 -17.50 -22.82
CA ILE A 23 6.84 -16.49 -21.87
C ILE A 23 7.54 -16.86 -20.55
N SER A 24 8.59 -16.12 -20.23
CA SER A 24 9.28 -16.24 -18.95
C SER A 24 8.22 -16.05 -17.86
N LYS A 25 8.20 -16.93 -16.88
CA LYS A 25 7.23 -16.90 -15.77
C LYS A 25 7.54 -15.77 -14.76
N GLU A 26 8.36 -14.80 -15.12
CA GLU A 26 8.82 -13.73 -14.22
C GLU A 26 8.02 -12.42 -14.34
N ASP A 27 7.12 -12.29 -15.32
CA ASP A 27 6.23 -11.12 -15.44
C ASP A 27 4.81 -11.40 -14.92
N VAL A 28 4.67 -12.22 -13.86
CA VAL A 28 3.41 -12.28 -13.11
C VAL A 28 3.37 -11.04 -12.23
N PRO A 29 2.45 -10.08 -12.43
CA PRO A 29 2.29 -8.97 -11.49
C PRO A 29 2.08 -9.56 -10.11
N GLN A 30 2.87 -9.11 -9.12
CA GLN A 30 2.69 -9.51 -7.73
C GLN A 30 1.20 -9.48 -7.43
N GLN A 31 0.64 -10.65 -7.05
CA GLN A 31 -0.78 -10.80 -6.80
C GLN A 31 -1.24 -9.63 -5.95
N GLN A 32 -2.06 -8.74 -6.54
CA GLN A 32 -2.69 -7.66 -5.79
C GLN A 32 -3.45 -8.32 -4.65
N LYS A 33 -2.93 -8.19 -3.42
CA LYS A 33 -3.64 -8.65 -2.22
C LYS A 33 -5.01 -7.98 -2.31
N GLN A 34 -6.09 -8.77 -2.35
CA GLN A 34 -7.45 -8.21 -2.42
C GLN A 34 -7.61 -7.17 -1.31
N VAL A 35 -7.96 -5.94 -1.68
CA VAL A 35 -8.23 -4.83 -0.77
C VAL A 35 -9.66 -4.37 -1.02
N THR A 36 -10.41 -4.08 0.05
CA THR A 36 -11.68 -3.36 -0.02
C THR A 36 -11.44 -1.99 0.59
N GLY A 37 -11.66 -0.93 -0.18
CA GLY A 37 -11.33 0.41 0.29
C GLY A 37 -11.25 1.44 -0.83
N PRO A 38 -11.07 2.72 -0.48
CA PRO A 38 -10.87 3.76 -1.47
C PRO A 38 -9.59 3.48 -2.28
N VAL A 39 -9.55 3.98 -3.51
CA VAL A 39 -8.30 4.08 -4.26
C VAL A 39 -7.34 4.93 -3.43
N VAL A 40 -6.04 4.63 -3.48
CA VAL A 40 -5.00 5.43 -2.83
C VAL A 40 -4.21 6.20 -3.89
N PRO A 41 -3.69 7.40 -3.56
CA PRO A 41 -2.84 8.13 -4.48
C PRO A 41 -1.54 7.34 -4.73
N LEU A 42 -0.93 7.57 -5.88
CA LEU A 42 0.47 7.17 -6.06
C LEU A 42 1.37 7.96 -5.10
N ALA A 43 2.52 7.40 -4.74
CA ALA A 43 3.46 8.04 -3.80
C ALA A 43 3.78 9.50 -4.19
N GLU A 44 4.11 9.73 -5.46
CA GLU A 44 4.42 11.07 -5.98
C GLU A 44 3.20 12.01 -5.98
N GLU A 45 1.99 11.49 -6.25
CA GLU A 45 0.77 12.29 -6.18
C GLU A 45 0.50 12.73 -4.74
N GLY A 46 0.68 11.84 -3.77
CA GLY A 46 0.51 12.14 -2.35
C GLY A 46 1.58 13.10 -1.82
N ARG A 47 2.83 12.91 -2.21
CA ARG A 47 3.95 13.83 -1.90
C ARG A 47 3.62 15.23 -2.40
N LYS A 48 3.26 15.35 -3.68
CA LYS A 48 2.90 16.63 -4.29
C LYS A 48 1.70 17.27 -3.58
N PHE A 49 0.65 16.50 -3.33
CA PHE A 49 -0.52 16.97 -2.60
C PHE A 49 -0.17 17.52 -1.21
N ALA A 50 0.69 16.84 -0.45
CA ALA A 50 1.10 17.28 0.88
C ALA A 50 1.81 18.64 0.86
N ILE A 51 2.64 18.90 -0.16
CA ILE A 51 3.35 20.17 -0.34
C ILE A 51 2.41 21.27 -0.87
N ASP A 52 1.64 20.97 -1.92
CA ASP A 52 0.75 21.94 -2.60
C ASP A 52 -0.34 22.47 -1.64
N GLU A 53 -0.90 21.59 -0.81
CA GLU A 53 -1.89 21.94 0.22
C GLU A 53 -1.25 22.49 1.51
N LYS A 54 0.07 22.69 1.53
CA LYS A 54 0.84 23.21 2.68
C LYS A 54 0.65 22.38 3.96
N LEU A 55 0.39 21.08 3.80
CA LEU A 55 0.31 20.15 4.92
C LEU A 55 1.70 19.81 5.44
N MET A 56 2.70 19.84 4.56
CA MET A 56 4.12 19.60 4.86
C MET A 56 4.98 20.60 4.07
N SER A 57 6.14 20.96 4.61
CA SER A 57 7.16 21.71 3.88
C SER A 57 8.18 20.78 3.23
N ASP A 58 8.42 19.61 3.81
CA ASP A 58 9.26 18.57 3.23
C ASP A 58 8.68 17.18 3.54
N VAL A 59 8.83 16.25 2.60
CA VAL A 59 8.31 14.89 2.70
C VAL A 59 9.48 13.92 2.74
N GLU A 60 9.61 13.19 3.82
CA GLU A 60 10.70 12.23 4.04
C GLU A 60 10.33 10.86 3.47
N GLU A 61 9.10 10.41 3.73
CA GLU A 61 8.68 9.04 3.47
C GLU A 61 7.23 8.97 2.97
N THR A 62 6.98 8.01 2.08
CA THR A 62 5.64 7.62 1.67
C THR A 62 5.52 6.11 1.67
N GLN A 63 4.44 5.57 2.24
CA GLN A 63 4.21 4.14 2.33
C GLN A 63 2.72 3.81 2.14
N ILE A 64 2.40 2.77 1.39
CA ILE A 64 1.05 2.20 1.42
C ILE A 64 0.92 1.37 2.70
N VAL A 65 0.02 1.78 3.58
CA VAL A 65 -0.29 1.06 4.81
C VAL A 65 -1.65 0.39 4.69
N TYR A 66 -1.78 -0.82 5.24
CA TYR A 66 -3.01 -1.61 5.18
C TYR A 66 -3.64 -1.67 6.56
N THR A 67 -4.90 -1.29 6.68
CA THR A 67 -5.67 -1.48 7.92
C THR A 67 -6.44 -2.78 7.85
N ARG A 68 -5.74 -3.90 8.07
CA ARG A 68 -6.28 -5.28 7.91
C ARG A 68 -7.08 -5.77 9.11
N PHE A 69 -7.94 -4.92 9.67
CA PHE A 69 -8.85 -5.35 10.73
C PHE A 69 -9.96 -6.28 10.22
N GLN A 70 -10.11 -6.36 8.90
CA GLN A 70 -10.93 -7.31 8.18
C GLN A 70 -10.07 -7.97 7.10
N LYS A 71 -10.46 -9.16 6.64
CA LYS A 71 -9.72 -9.97 5.64
C LYS A 71 -9.27 -9.15 4.41
N TYR A 72 -10.00 -8.10 4.07
CA TYR A 72 -9.73 -7.20 2.97
C TYR A 72 -9.84 -5.72 3.38
N GLY A 73 -9.32 -5.31 4.55
CA GLY A 73 -9.45 -3.91 4.99
C GLY A 73 -8.85 -2.87 4.02
N PRO A 74 -9.15 -1.58 4.23
CA PRO A 74 -8.72 -0.53 3.33
C PRO A 74 -7.21 -0.32 3.39
N GLN A 75 -6.76 0.47 2.43
CA GLN A 75 -5.38 0.91 2.33
C GLN A 75 -5.37 2.43 2.30
N TYR A 76 -4.27 2.99 2.79
CA TYR A 76 -4.03 4.43 2.80
C TYR A 76 -2.61 4.69 2.35
N LEU A 77 -2.38 5.84 1.73
CA LEU A 77 -1.03 6.34 1.54
C LEU A 77 -0.65 7.13 2.79
N MET A 78 0.25 6.57 3.60
CA MET A 78 0.95 7.32 4.65
C MET A 78 1.97 8.23 3.97
N VAL A 79 1.99 9.49 4.38
CA VAL A 79 3.03 10.47 4.05
C VAL A 79 3.58 11.00 5.36
N ARG A 80 4.90 10.94 5.53
CA ARG A 80 5.62 11.44 6.70
C ARG A 80 6.63 12.51 6.28
N GLY A 81 6.76 13.54 7.09
CA GLY A 81 7.75 14.58 6.89
C GLY A 81 7.62 15.66 7.96
N VAL A 82 7.98 16.89 7.60
CA VAL A 82 7.94 18.04 8.49
C VAL A 82 6.98 19.11 7.98
N ASP A 83 6.30 19.78 8.90
CA ASP A 83 5.46 20.94 8.57
C ASP A 83 6.28 22.25 8.48
N THR A 84 5.60 23.35 8.18
CA THR A 84 6.24 24.67 8.05
C THR A 84 6.88 25.20 9.33
N ASP A 85 6.49 24.67 10.49
CA ASP A 85 7.05 25.01 11.80
C ASP A 85 8.21 24.06 12.18
N GLY A 86 8.56 23.12 11.31
CA GLY A 86 9.64 22.16 11.51
C GLY A 86 9.25 20.96 12.38
N ARG A 87 7.95 20.70 12.55
CA ARG A 87 7.44 19.61 13.39
C ARG A 87 7.20 18.35 12.57
N GLU A 88 7.61 17.20 13.12
CA GLU A 88 7.36 15.91 12.48
C GLU A 88 5.87 15.57 12.47
N LYS A 89 5.35 15.30 11.28
CA LYS A 89 3.93 15.02 11.05
C LYS A 89 3.75 13.80 10.15
N ILE A 90 2.68 13.05 10.40
CA ILE A 90 2.18 12.01 9.52
C ILE A 90 0.78 12.38 9.06
N ILE A 91 0.49 12.17 7.77
CA ILE A 91 -0.85 12.23 7.20
C ILE A 91 -1.16 10.92 6.50
N TRP A 92 -2.42 10.49 6.54
CA TRP A 92 -2.91 9.36 5.76
C TRP A 92 -3.88 9.87 4.70
N LEU A 93 -3.63 9.48 3.46
CA LEU A 93 -4.38 9.94 2.29
C LEU A 93 -5.21 8.81 1.68
N SER A 94 -6.35 9.19 1.12
CA SER A 94 -7.21 8.35 0.29
C SER A 94 -7.65 9.11 -0.96
N GLY A 95 -8.23 8.40 -1.93
CA GLY A 95 -8.61 8.93 -3.23
C GLY A 95 -7.48 8.88 -4.24
N ASN A 96 -7.64 9.58 -5.34
CA ASN A 96 -6.62 9.74 -6.38
C ASN A 96 -6.87 11.04 -7.16
N THR A 97 -6.03 11.33 -8.14
CA THR A 97 -6.18 12.52 -8.99
C THR A 97 -7.52 12.62 -9.72
N SER A 98 -8.16 11.48 -10.06
CA SER A 98 -9.48 11.47 -10.71
C SER A 98 -10.66 11.69 -9.77
N THR A 99 -10.54 11.31 -8.49
CA THR A 99 -11.63 11.35 -7.48
C THR A 99 -11.43 12.43 -6.42
N GLY A 100 -10.28 13.08 -6.42
CA GLY A 100 -9.81 14.00 -5.40
C GLY A 100 -9.07 13.26 -4.29
N ILE A 101 -7.86 13.72 -3.98
CA ILE A 101 -7.08 13.26 -2.82
C ILE A 101 -7.65 13.90 -1.56
N ARG A 102 -7.76 13.12 -0.47
CA ARG A 102 -8.32 13.56 0.81
C ARG A 102 -7.47 13.09 1.97
N VAL A 103 -7.34 13.96 2.98
CA VAL A 103 -6.74 13.62 4.27
C VAL A 103 -7.75 12.81 5.09
N VAL A 104 -7.37 11.59 5.47
CA VAL A 104 -8.14 10.67 6.32
C VAL A 104 -7.86 10.94 7.79
N SER A 105 -6.60 11.19 8.11
CA SER A 105 -6.10 11.52 9.44
C SER A 105 -4.79 12.29 9.31
N GLU A 106 -4.52 13.16 10.27
CA GLU A 106 -3.23 13.81 10.45
C GLU A 106 -2.86 13.82 11.92
N THR A 107 -1.57 13.71 12.20
CA THR A 107 -1.08 13.70 13.58
C THR A 107 0.38 14.12 13.64
N TYR A 108 0.77 14.74 14.75
CA TYR A 108 2.16 14.95 15.07
C TYR A 108 2.68 13.79 15.90
N ILE A 109 3.93 13.41 15.67
CA ILE A 109 4.48 12.16 16.21
C ILE A 109 5.49 12.36 17.34
N GLU A 110 5.63 13.58 17.87
CA GLU A 110 6.64 13.86 18.89
C GLU A 110 6.36 13.12 20.21
N THR A 111 5.09 12.77 20.47
CA THR A 111 4.67 12.01 21.66
C THR A 111 4.62 10.50 21.42
N PHE A 112 4.85 10.03 20.18
CA PHE A 112 4.68 8.63 19.85
C PHE A 112 5.91 7.81 20.25
N LEU A 113 5.68 6.60 20.74
CA LEU A 113 6.71 5.61 20.94
C LEU A 113 7.36 5.28 19.60
N THR A 114 8.68 5.20 19.59
CA THR A 114 9.46 4.82 18.41
C THR A 114 9.17 3.37 18.03
N GLU A 115 9.38 3.03 16.76
CA GLU A 115 9.28 1.64 16.28
C GLU A 115 10.14 0.67 17.12
N SER A 116 11.37 1.08 17.45
CA SER A 116 12.27 0.29 18.30
C SER A 116 11.68 -0.01 19.68
N ARG A 117 10.99 0.96 20.29
CA ARG A 117 10.34 0.79 21.58
C ARG A 117 9.14 -0.16 21.49
N ILE A 118 8.35 -0.06 20.42
CA ILE A 118 7.24 -0.99 20.17
C ILE A 118 7.76 -2.42 19.99
N ARG A 119 8.81 -2.61 19.18
CA ARG A 119 9.46 -3.92 19.00
C ARG A 119 9.92 -4.51 20.32
N GLU A 120 10.50 -3.69 21.19
CA GLU A 120 10.91 -4.13 22.52
C GLU A 120 9.72 -4.56 23.40
N MET A 121 8.62 -3.80 23.37
CA MET A 121 7.41 -4.09 24.17
C MET A 121 6.71 -5.39 23.78
N VAL A 122 6.75 -5.75 22.49
CA VAL A 122 6.08 -6.95 21.97
C VAL A 122 7.02 -8.12 21.67
N LYS A 123 8.30 -8.03 22.00
CA LYS A 123 9.33 -9.03 21.67
C LYS A 123 8.99 -10.46 22.12
N ASP A 124 8.25 -10.60 23.22
CA ASP A 124 7.90 -11.88 23.82
C ASP A 124 6.63 -12.50 23.20
N GLN A 125 5.96 -11.80 22.28
CA GLN A 125 4.73 -12.26 21.62
C GLN A 125 4.98 -13.05 20.32
N GLY A 126 6.19 -12.96 19.76
CA GLY A 126 6.60 -13.69 18.56
C GLY A 126 7.47 -12.87 17.61
N GLU A 127 7.85 -13.48 16.49
CA GLU A 127 8.55 -12.80 15.40
C GLU A 127 7.62 -11.81 14.70
N ILE A 128 8.03 -10.54 14.62
CA ILE A 128 7.29 -9.47 13.95
C ILE A 128 7.55 -9.55 12.44
N VAL A 129 6.48 -9.75 11.66
CA VAL A 129 6.51 -9.78 10.19
C VAL A 129 6.19 -8.41 9.61
N ASP A 130 5.28 -7.66 10.24
CA ASP A 130 4.91 -6.32 9.80
C ASP A 130 4.68 -5.39 10.99
N LEU A 131 5.11 -4.14 10.86
CA LEU A 131 5.03 -3.11 11.90
C LEU A 131 4.99 -1.73 11.28
N PHE A 132 3.88 -1.02 11.47
CA PHE A 132 3.71 0.34 10.94
C PHE A 132 2.62 1.11 11.69
N LEU A 133 2.63 2.44 11.55
CA LEU A 133 1.55 3.29 12.02
C LEU A 133 0.40 3.32 11.00
N ALA A 134 -0.84 3.24 11.49
CA ALA A 134 -2.03 3.23 10.66
C ALA A 134 -3.20 3.97 11.32
N PRO A 135 -4.16 4.50 10.55
CA PRO A 135 -5.39 5.06 11.12
C PRO A 135 -6.32 3.93 11.57
N ASN A 136 -6.93 4.06 12.75
CA ASN A 136 -7.88 3.10 13.29
C ASN A 136 -9.26 3.25 12.62
N ASP A 137 -9.52 2.45 11.59
CA ASP A 137 -10.81 2.44 10.90
C ASP A 137 -11.86 1.50 11.53
N ARG A 138 -11.49 0.76 12.60
CA ARG A 138 -12.42 -0.17 13.29
C ARG A 138 -13.49 0.55 14.09
N VAL A 139 -13.14 1.71 14.61
CA VAL A 139 -13.96 2.41 15.60
C VAL A 139 -14.80 3.45 14.87
N GLU A 140 -16.11 3.44 15.12
CA GLU A 140 -16.98 4.52 14.68
C GLU A 140 -16.98 5.69 15.67
N GLY A 141 -17.33 6.88 15.19
CA GLY A 141 -17.42 8.07 16.04
C GLY A 141 -16.04 8.63 16.43
N LYS A 142 -15.88 9.04 17.70
CA LYS A 142 -14.72 9.83 18.15
C LYS A 142 -13.36 9.12 18.07
N GLY A 143 -13.36 7.79 18.05
CA GLY A 143 -12.14 6.99 17.92
C GLY A 143 -11.74 6.68 16.47
N LYS A 144 -12.57 7.08 15.50
CA LYS A 144 -12.31 6.80 14.09
C LYS A 144 -11.04 7.52 13.61
N ASN A 145 -10.22 6.79 12.88
CA ASN A 145 -8.96 7.22 12.28
C ASN A 145 -7.90 7.70 13.29
N GLN A 146 -8.05 7.38 14.59
CA GLN A 146 -6.99 7.63 15.56
C GLN A 146 -5.75 6.79 15.20
N PRO A 147 -4.53 7.35 15.25
CA PRO A 147 -3.32 6.61 14.94
C PRO A 147 -3.13 5.43 15.90
N ILE A 148 -2.65 4.32 15.35
CA ILE A 148 -2.30 3.12 16.11
C ILE A 148 -1.04 2.49 15.55
N TRP A 149 -0.31 1.75 16.38
CA TRP A 149 0.68 0.80 15.90
C TRP A 149 -0.01 -0.51 15.52
N TYR A 150 0.15 -0.91 14.26
CA TYR A 150 -0.21 -2.23 13.76
C TYR A 150 0.99 -3.16 13.91
N VAL A 151 0.81 -4.32 14.53
CA VAL A 151 1.86 -5.34 14.67
C VAL A 151 1.32 -6.68 14.20
N GLU A 152 1.93 -7.28 13.17
CA GLU A 152 1.62 -8.62 12.70
C GLU A 152 2.78 -9.57 13.00
N PHE A 153 2.46 -10.71 13.60
CA PHE A 153 3.43 -11.73 13.98
C PHE A 153 3.42 -12.91 12.98
N GLY A 154 4.51 -13.68 12.95
CA GLY A 154 4.67 -14.83 12.04
C GLY A 154 3.63 -15.95 12.21
N ASN A 155 2.93 -16.00 13.34
CA ASN A 155 1.81 -16.91 13.58
C ASN A 155 0.46 -16.38 13.05
N GLY A 156 0.45 -15.22 12.39
CA GLY A 156 -0.74 -14.54 11.89
C GLY A 156 -1.54 -13.79 12.97
N HIS A 157 -1.07 -13.76 14.22
CA HIS A 157 -1.65 -12.91 15.25
C HIS A 157 -1.38 -11.44 14.91
N VAL A 158 -2.37 -10.59 15.15
CA VAL A 158 -2.24 -9.14 14.99
C VAL A 158 -2.60 -8.46 16.30
N THR A 159 -1.77 -7.52 16.70
CA THR A 159 -1.98 -6.66 17.87
C THR A 159 -1.95 -5.20 17.45
N TYR A 160 -2.78 -4.40 18.11
CA TYR A 160 -2.87 -2.96 17.91
C TYR A 160 -2.48 -2.27 19.21
N LEU A 161 -1.61 -1.27 19.13
CA LEU A 161 -1.14 -0.56 20.32
C LEU A 161 -1.44 0.94 20.20
N ASN A 162 -1.72 1.55 21.35
CA ASN A 162 -1.76 3.00 21.48
C ASN A 162 -0.37 3.58 21.13
N PRO A 163 -0.29 4.60 20.28
CA PRO A 163 0.98 5.13 19.82
C PRO A 163 1.79 5.84 20.91
N GLU A 164 1.15 6.39 21.94
CA GLU A 164 1.81 7.15 23.02
C GLU A 164 2.14 6.27 24.22
N THR A 165 1.25 5.34 24.58
CA THR A 165 1.39 4.51 25.79
C THR A 165 1.89 3.11 25.51
N GLY A 166 1.72 2.62 24.28
CA GLY A 166 1.98 1.23 23.90
C GLY A 166 1.00 0.24 24.53
N GLU A 167 -0.09 0.71 25.14
CA GLU A 167 -1.16 -0.15 25.65
C GLU A 167 -1.86 -0.87 24.49
N GLN A 168 -2.13 -2.16 24.69
CA GLN A 168 -2.86 -2.94 23.70
C GLN A 168 -4.32 -2.51 23.60
N LEU A 169 -4.73 -2.16 22.39
CA LEU A 169 -6.09 -1.80 22.02
C LEU A 169 -6.85 -3.10 21.66
N LYS A 170 -7.92 -3.39 22.41
CA LYS A 170 -8.72 -4.63 22.31
C LYS A 170 -9.41 -4.79 20.95
#